data_AF-Q54W56-F1
#
_entry.id   AF-Q54W56-F1
#
_cell.length_a   1.000
_cell.length_b   1.000
_cell.length_c   1.000
_cell.angle_alpha   90.00
_cell.angle_beta   90.00
_cell.angle_gamma   90.00
#
_symmetry.space_group_name_H-M   'P 1'
#
loop_
_entity.id
_entity.type
_entity.pdbx_description
1 polymer ?
#
loop_
_entity_poly.entity_id
_entity_poly.type
_entity_poly.pdbx_seq_one_letter_code
_entity_poly.pdbx_strand_id
1 'polypeptide(L)'
;MTTLINKYDNKCALHKDFDIRLVCSTCKVVVCDGCIVSDHNGHRFDFINAENSKTIFEEFKNNHIQNLDKQIDINNELLNESNNLFKSLEDKHTENVNTITEVFKELSKLLQIIEIDKIKQLVTLYDENKDINTNISTTIHDNLNNINLITNKYKNTINHINIDQIINNNKNNNNYQHIEILKHCYQSRLLIKDNQNENKIQELINQYKNVNIVNNCEQVKESIKEIFEISNSLSITNVKDPKRVTAGGNECFIYKDDSIIPNGTTHVAIAPSVKTVKIGSIPTSVKCVILLDGFNVKLTEGMLPQSITHLFVGAIRKPLLKSSIPNGVLNLFFLDGFNQAISEIPQSVKELLLFDTPLTKFPYSKNIFRSTKYKQQITHPRVYTWDTAYYWEPKIEF
;
A
#
# COMPACT_ATOMS: atom_id res chain seq x y z
N MET A 1 17.78 -65.21 26.69
CA MET A 1 17.97 -64.10 27.63
C MET A 1 16.74 -63.22 27.56
N THR A 2 15.84 -63.42 28.52
CA THR A 2 14.65 -62.59 28.73
C THR A 2 15.13 -61.18 29.05
N THR A 3 14.86 -60.23 28.16
CA THR A 3 14.95 -58.81 28.46
C THR A 3 14.02 -58.55 29.63
N LEU A 4 14.58 -58.42 30.84
CA LEU A 4 13.92 -57.75 31.95
C LEU A 4 13.68 -56.32 31.47
N ILE A 5 12.52 -56.10 30.84
CA ILE A 5 11.92 -54.78 30.73
C ILE A 5 11.86 -54.29 32.16
N ASN A 6 12.61 -53.23 32.47
CA ASN A 6 12.64 -52.63 33.80
C ASN A 6 11.17 -52.35 34.18
N LYS A 7 10.65 -53.10 35.15
CA LYS A 7 9.22 -53.08 35.51
C LYS A 7 8.78 -51.72 36.07
N TYR A 8 9.74 -50.86 36.39
CA TYR A 8 9.55 -49.54 36.98
C TYR A 8 10.50 -48.54 36.32
N ASP A 9 9.96 -47.39 35.93
CA ASP A 9 10.73 -46.26 35.41
C ASP A 9 11.20 -45.39 36.58
N ASN A 10 12.52 -45.24 36.71
CA ASN A 10 13.17 -44.43 37.73
C ASN A 10 13.89 -43.21 37.13
N LYS A 11 13.68 -42.91 35.84
CA LYS A 11 14.31 -41.78 35.17
C LYS A 11 13.68 -40.46 35.61
N CYS A 12 14.53 -39.44 35.69
CA CYS A 12 14.06 -38.09 35.96
C CYS A 12 13.30 -37.53 34.75
N ALA A 13 12.15 -36.89 34.99
CA ALA A 13 11.34 -36.26 33.96
C ALA A 13 12.07 -35.14 33.20
N LEU A 14 12.96 -34.40 33.89
CA LEU A 14 13.77 -33.31 33.31
C LEU A 14 15.10 -33.81 32.75
N HIS A 15 15.73 -34.78 33.42
CA HIS A 15 17.05 -35.31 33.07
C HIS A 15 16.96 -36.80 32.76
N LYS A 16 16.43 -37.14 31.57
CA LYS A 16 16.03 -38.50 31.19
C LYS A 16 17.11 -39.57 31.30
N ASP A 17 18.38 -39.20 31.25
CA ASP A 17 19.50 -40.14 31.38
C ASP A 17 19.82 -40.50 32.84
N PHE A 18 19.41 -39.65 33.79
CA PHE A 18 19.74 -39.79 35.20
C PHE A 18 18.60 -40.43 35.98
N ASP A 19 18.97 -41.35 36.86
CA ASP A 19 18.05 -41.98 37.79
C ASP A 19 17.77 -41.05 38.95
N ILE A 20 16.53 -41.03 39.41
CA ILE A 20 16.12 -40.39 40.65
C ILE A 20 16.76 -41.14 41.82
N ARG A 21 17.42 -40.42 42.72
CA ARG A 21 18.19 -41.03 43.82
C ARG A 21 17.96 -40.40 45.19
N LEU A 22 17.55 -39.14 45.24
CA LEU A 22 17.42 -38.37 46.47
C LEU A 22 16.08 -37.62 46.51
N VAL A 23 15.71 -37.16 47.71
CA VAL A 23 14.62 -36.20 47.90
C VAL A 23 15.23 -34.87 48.29
N CYS A 24 14.85 -33.79 47.60
CA CYS A 24 15.16 -32.44 48.04
C CYS A 24 14.20 -32.06 49.16
N SER A 25 14.66 -32.10 50.40
CA SER A 25 13.84 -31.82 51.60
C SER A 25 13.34 -30.38 51.64
N THR A 26 14.11 -29.46 51.04
CA THR A 26 13.71 -28.04 50.92
C THR A 26 12.52 -27.87 49.99
N CYS A 27 12.53 -28.52 48.81
CA CYS A 27 11.48 -28.39 47.80
C CYS A 27 10.39 -29.47 47.89
N LYS A 28 10.60 -30.52 48.70
CA LYS A 28 9.75 -31.71 48.83
C LYS A 28 9.50 -32.45 47.51
N VAL A 29 10.51 -32.51 46.64
CA VAL A 29 10.45 -33.23 45.36
C VAL A 29 11.57 -34.26 45.25
N VAL A 30 11.32 -35.29 44.44
CA VAL A 30 12.35 -36.27 44.08
C VAL A 30 13.31 -35.67 43.04
N VAL A 31 14.61 -35.94 43.18
CA VAL A 31 15.66 -35.35 42.33
C VAL A 31 16.70 -36.40 41.91
N CYS A 32 17.26 -36.20 40.73
CA CYS A 32 18.47 -36.89 40.26
C CYS A 32 19.70 -35.98 40.40
N ASP A 33 20.89 -36.53 40.12
CA ASP A 33 22.15 -35.80 40.19
C ASP A 33 22.15 -34.52 39.31
N GLY A 34 21.48 -34.54 38.15
CA GLY A 34 21.32 -33.38 37.28
C GLY A 34 20.50 -32.25 37.91
N CYS A 35 19.35 -32.58 38.53
CA CYS A 35 18.49 -31.60 39.21
C CYS A 35 19.20 -30.90 40.37
N ILE A 36 20.07 -31.63 41.06
CA ILE A 36 20.85 -31.10 42.20
C ILE A 36 21.80 -30.00 41.72
N VAL A 37 22.44 -30.19 40.57
CA VAL A 37 23.38 -29.23 40.00
C VAL A 37 22.66 -28.05 39.34
N SER A 38 21.48 -28.26 38.74
CA SER A 38 20.71 -27.22 38.06
C SER A 38 19.92 -26.33 39.03
N ASP A 39 18.76 -26.80 39.45
CA ASP A 39 17.70 -25.97 40.04
C ASP A 39 17.61 -26.12 41.55
N HIS A 40 18.26 -27.14 42.11
CA HIS A 40 18.27 -27.42 43.54
C HIS A 40 19.63 -27.17 44.20
N ASN A 41 20.54 -26.42 43.54
CA ASN A 41 21.86 -26.14 44.09
C ASN A 41 21.76 -25.39 45.42
N GLY A 42 22.45 -25.89 46.46
CA GLY A 42 22.43 -25.34 47.82
C GLY A 42 21.23 -25.76 48.67
N HIS A 43 20.31 -26.60 48.16
CA HIS A 43 19.21 -27.14 48.96
C HIS A 43 19.65 -28.33 49.83
N ARG A 44 18.82 -28.68 50.82
CA ARG A 44 19.02 -29.85 51.66
C ARG A 44 18.44 -31.10 50.99
N PHE A 45 19.16 -32.21 51.08
CA PHE A 45 18.78 -33.49 50.50
C PHE A 45 18.77 -34.59 51.55
N ASP A 46 17.80 -35.50 51.43
CA ASP A 46 17.73 -36.74 52.21
C ASP A 46 17.69 -37.95 51.28
N PHE A 47 18.16 -39.10 51.77
CA PHE A 47 17.96 -40.37 51.08
C PHE A 47 16.46 -40.71 51.03
N ILE A 48 16.03 -41.34 49.94
CA ILE A 48 14.65 -41.84 49.80
C ILE A 48 14.38 -42.84 50.92
N ASN A 49 13.37 -42.58 51.73
CA ASN A 49 12.99 -43.42 52.86
C ASN A 49 11.46 -43.44 53.03
N ALA A 50 10.98 -44.25 53.98
CA ALA A 50 9.55 -44.45 54.17
C ALA A 50 8.80 -43.16 54.57
N GLU A 51 9.43 -42.29 55.36
CA GLU A 51 8.80 -41.07 55.87
C GLU A 51 8.60 -40.04 54.75
N ASN A 52 9.68 -39.66 54.04
CA ASN A 52 9.58 -38.67 52.97
C ASN A 52 8.74 -39.16 51.78
N SER A 53 8.82 -40.44 51.44
CA SER A 53 8.02 -41.05 50.38
C SER A 53 6.53 -41.02 50.72
N LYS A 54 6.17 -41.29 51.98
CA LYS A 54 4.77 -41.25 52.43
C LYS A 54 4.20 -39.84 52.32
N THR A 55 4.96 -38.82 52.72
CA THR A 55 4.50 -37.42 52.60
C THR A 55 4.24 -37.03 51.15
N ILE A 56 5.19 -37.28 50.23
CA ILE A 56 5.04 -36.97 48.80
C ILE A 56 3.87 -37.75 48.19
N PHE A 57 3.72 -39.02 48.54
CA PHE A 57 2.65 -39.86 48.03
C PHE A 57 1.26 -39.41 48.51
N GLU A 58 1.12 -39.02 49.78
CA GLU A 58 -0.16 -38.49 50.29
C GLU A 58 -0.54 -37.16 49.63
N GLU A 59 0.41 -36.29 49.30
CA GLU A 59 0.16 -35.08 48.50
C GLU A 59 -0.32 -35.43 47.08
N PHE A 60 0.35 -36.37 46.42
CA PHE A 60 -0.06 -36.86 45.10
C PHE A 60 -1.47 -37.44 45.12
N LYS A 61 -1.75 -38.32 46.09
CA LYS A 61 -3.04 -39.01 46.24
C LYS A 61 -4.18 -38.05 46.55
N ASN A 62 -3.97 -37.13 47.49
CA ASN A 62 -5.04 -36.28 48.01
C ASN A 62 -5.23 -34.99 47.22
N ASN A 63 -4.22 -34.55 46.44
CA ASN A 63 -4.28 -33.29 45.70
C ASN A 63 -4.05 -33.48 44.18
N HIS A 64 -2.96 -34.14 43.77
CA HIS A 64 -2.60 -34.18 42.35
C HIS A 64 -3.58 -34.98 41.51
N ILE A 65 -4.00 -36.18 41.94
CA ILE A 65 -4.94 -37.04 41.18
C ILE A 65 -6.25 -36.27 40.87
N GLN A 66 -6.86 -35.65 41.87
CA GLN A 66 -8.12 -34.92 41.68
C GLN A 66 -7.96 -33.67 40.81
N ASN A 67 -6.79 -33.03 40.83
CA ASN A 67 -6.51 -31.88 39.98
C ASN A 67 -6.20 -32.29 38.54
N LEU A 68 -5.64 -33.48 38.29
CA LEU A 68 -5.39 -33.99 36.94
C LEU A 68 -6.71 -34.17 36.17
N ASP A 69 -7.76 -34.71 36.81
CA ASP A 69 -9.08 -34.83 36.17
C ASP A 69 -9.63 -33.47 35.74
N LYS A 70 -9.49 -32.43 36.58
CA LYS A 70 -9.86 -31.05 36.21
C LYS A 70 -9.04 -30.50 35.05
N GLN A 71 -7.76 -30.88 34.95
CA GLN A 71 -6.91 -30.46 33.82
C GLN A 71 -7.34 -31.11 32.50
N ILE A 72 -7.94 -32.31 32.53
CA ILE A 72 -8.50 -32.92 31.30
C ILE A 72 -9.63 -32.05 30.77
N ASP A 73 -10.57 -31.65 31.63
CA ASP A 73 -11.70 -30.80 31.24
C ASP A 73 -11.23 -29.43 30.71
N ILE A 74 -10.29 -28.78 31.40
CA ILE A 74 -9.71 -27.50 30.97
C ILE A 74 -9.04 -27.64 29.60
N ASN A 75 -8.26 -28.69 29.36
CA ASN A 75 -7.59 -28.89 28.07
C ASN A 75 -8.57 -29.17 26.93
N ASN A 76 -9.67 -29.89 27.20
CA ASN A 76 -10.73 -30.10 26.22
C ASN A 76 -11.47 -28.79 25.88
N GLU A 77 -11.69 -27.93 26.88
CA GLU A 77 -12.28 -26.60 26.66
C GLU A 77 -11.35 -25.71 25.82
N LEU A 78 -10.07 -25.66 26.15
CA LEU A 78 -9.05 -24.94 25.36
C LEU A 78 -8.94 -25.46 23.92
N LEU A 79 -9.06 -26.78 23.73
CA LEU A 79 -9.05 -27.39 22.40
C LEU A 79 -10.28 -26.95 21.58
N ASN A 80 -11.46 -26.92 22.19
CA ASN A 80 -12.67 -26.41 21.55
C ASN A 80 -12.57 -24.92 21.21
N GLU A 81 -12.04 -24.10 22.12
CA GLU A 81 -11.80 -22.67 21.87
C GLU A 81 -10.84 -22.46 20.70
N SER A 82 -9.74 -23.22 20.66
CA SER A 82 -8.78 -23.20 19.55
C SER A 82 -9.41 -23.59 18.21
N ASN A 83 -10.24 -24.63 18.18
CA ASN A 83 -10.94 -25.07 16.98
C ASN A 83 -11.94 -24.02 16.48
N ASN A 84 -12.68 -23.37 17.39
CA ASN A 84 -13.62 -22.31 17.03
C ASN A 84 -12.90 -21.08 16.45
N LEU A 85 -11.78 -20.67 17.04
CA LEU A 85 -10.89 -19.62 16.51
C LEU A 85 -10.41 -19.96 15.10
N PHE A 86 -9.93 -21.19 14.89
CA PHE A 86 -9.46 -21.64 13.59
C PHE A 86 -10.59 -21.64 12.55
N LYS A 87 -11.80 -22.07 12.93
CA LYS A 87 -12.96 -22.06 12.03
C LYS A 87 -13.29 -20.65 11.54
N SER A 88 -13.24 -19.65 12.43
CA SER A 88 -13.42 -18.25 12.04
C SER A 88 -12.34 -17.76 11.06
N LEU A 89 -11.08 -18.18 11.25
CA LEU A 89 -9.99 -17.88 10.32
C LEU A 89 -10.19 -18.54 8.95
N GLU A 90 -10.69 -19.78 8.93
CA GLU A 90 -11.01 -20.52 7.70
C GLU A 90 -12.13 -19.84 6.89
N ASP A 91 -13.20 -19.43 7.57
CA ASP A 91 -14.32 -18.72 6.93
C ASP A 91 -13.85 -17.36 6.37
N LYS A 92 -13.03 -16.63 7.14
CA LYS A 92 -12.44 -15.36 6.68
C LYS A 92 -11.48 -15.55 5.50
N HIS A 93 -10.70 -16.62 5.50
CA HIS A 93 -9.84 -16.97 4.37
C HIS A 93 -10.67 -17.18 3.10
N THR A 94 -11.75 -17.97 3.20
CA THR A 94 -12.66 -18.23 2.08
C THR A 94 -13.31 -16.95 1.56
N GLU A 95 -13.78 -16.08 2.45
CA GLU A 95 -14.33 -14.76 2.11
C GLU A 95 -13.30 -13.92 1.34
N ASN A 96 -12.08 -13.79 1.87
CA ASN A 96 -11.01 -13.00 1.25
C ASN A 96 -10.67 -13.50 -0.17
N VAL A 97 -10.57 -14.82 -0.36
CA VAL A 97 -10.32 -15.43 -1.68
C VAL A 97 -11.44 -15.09 -2.67
N ASN A 98 -12.69 -15.19 -2.24
CA ASN A 98 -13.85 -14.87 -3.06
C ASN A 98 -13.87 -13.38 -3.44
N THR A 99 -13.59 -12.49 -2.49
CA THR A 99 -13.51 -11.04 -2.74
C THR A 99 -12.45 -10.71 -3.80
N ILE A 100 -11.24 -11.26 -3.65
CA ILE A 100 -10.16 -11.04 -4.63
C ILE A 100 -10.61 -11.53 -6.02
N THR A 101 -11.17 -12.73 -6.09
CA THR A 101 -11.60 -13.35 -7.35
C THR A 101 -12.65 -12.52 -8.08
N GLU A 102 -13.69 -12.04 -7.38
CA GLU A 102 -14.75 -11.24 -8.01
C GLU A 102 -14.26 -9.85 -8.45
N VAL A 103 -13.37 -9.20 -7.70
CA VAL A 103 -12.79 -7.91 -8.13
C VAL A 103 -12.01 -8.06 -9.45
N PHE A 104 -11.17 -9.10 -9.57
CA PHE A 104 -10.42 -9.33 -10.80
C PHE A 104 -11.31 -9.71 -11.99
N LYS A 105 -12.42 -10.42 -11.73
CA LYS A 105 -13.41 -10.75 -12.76
C LYS A 105 -14.11 -9.51 -13.30
N GLU A 106 -14.48 -8.56 -12.44
CA GLU A 106 -15.05 -7.27 -12.86
C GLU A 106 -14.04 -6.41 -13.64
N LEU A 107 -12.79 -6.34 -13.18
CA LEU A 107 -11.71 -5.64 -13.90
C LEU A 107 -11.50 -6.22 -15.31
N SER A 108 -11.53 -7.55 -15.44
CA SER A 108 -11.40 -8.20 -16.75
C SER A 108 -12.55 -7.84 -17.70
N LYS A 109 -13.79 -7.71 -17.21
CA LYS A 109 -14.93 -7.28 -18.03
C LYS A 109 -14.74 -5.84 -18.52
N LEU A 110 -14.30 -4.95 -17.64
CA LEU A 110 -14.05 -3.55 -17.99
C LEU A 110 -12.97 -3.41 -19.06
N LEU A 111 -11.89 -4.19 -18.98
CA LEU A 111 -10.82 -4.17 -19.98
C LEU A 111 -11.31 -4.51 -21.39
N GLN A 112 -12.15 -5.55 -21.54
CA GLN A 112 -12.71 -5.91 -22.84
C GLN A 112 -13.62 -4.81 -23.41
N ILE A 113 -14.43 -4.17 -22.56
CA ILE A 113 -15.30 -3.06 -22.99
C ILE A 113 -14.46 -1.89 -23.50
N ILE A 114 -13.40 -1.53 -22.78
CA ILE A 114 -12.49 -0.43 -23.16
C ILE A 114 -11.77 -0.76 -24.47
N GLU A 115 -11.29 -2.00 -24.63
CA GLU A 115 -10.63 -2.44 -25.87
C GLU A 115 -11.55 -2.27 -27.08
N ILE A 116 -12.78 -2.79 -27.01
CA ILE A 116 -13.77 -2.71 -28.08
C ILE A 116 -14.11 -1.25 -28.41
N ASP A 117 -14.29 -0.40 -27.39
CA ASP A 117 -14.55 1.04 -27.58
C ASP A 117 -13.40 1.73 -28.34
N LYS A 118 -12.14 1.49 -27.95
CA LYS A 118 -10.99 2.13 -28.62
C LYS A 118 -10.80 1.66 -30.05
N ILE A 119 -11.01 0.37 -30.33
CA ILE A 119 -10.99 -0.15 -31.71
C ILE A 119 -12.09 0.52 -32.53
N LYS A 120 -13.30 0.67 -31.99
CA LYS A 120 -14.41 1.33 -32.69
C LYS A 120 -14.10 2.79 -33.04
N GLN A 121 -13.47 3.52 -32.12
CA GLN A 121 -13.04 4.91 -32.38
C GLN A 121 -12.00 4.99 -33.50
N LEU A 122 -11.03 4.07 -33.54
CA LEU A 122 -10.05 3.99 -34.63
C LEU A 122 -10.70 3.70 -35.98
N VAL A 123 -11.67 2.78 -36.03
CA VAL A 123 -12.42 2.46 -37.24
C VAL A 123 -13.17 3.68 -37.77
N THR A 124 -13.85 4.42 -36.90
CA THR A 124 -14.56 5.65 -37.31
C THR A 124 -13.62 6.71 -37.90
N LEU A 125 -12.46 6.96 -37.27
CA LEU A 125 -11.47 7.90 -37.80
C LEU A 125 -10.91 7.44 -39.15
N TYR A 126 -10.73 6.14 -39.33
CA TYR A 126 -10.31 5.56 -40.61
C TYR A 126 -11.36 5.74 -41.70
N ASP A 127 -12.64 5.49 -41.39
CA ASP A 127 -13.75 5.66 -42.32
C ASP A 127 -13.90 7.12 -42.76
N GLU A 128 -13.78 8.09 -41.84
CA GLU A 128 -13.76 9.51 -42.17
C GLU A 128 -12.59 9.88 -43.12
N ASN A 129 -11.40 9.32 -42.88
CA ASN A 129 -10.27 9.50 -43.78
C ASN A 129 -10.52 8.86 -45.15
N LYS A 130 -11.22 7.73 -45.21
CA LYS A 130 -11.60 7.08 -46.46
C LYS A 130 -12.57 7.94 -47.28
N ASP A 131 -13.51 8.63 -46.61
CA ASP A 131 -14.41 9.58 -47.26
C ASP A 131 -13.64 10.79 -47.82
N ILE A 132 -12.69 11.34 -47.05
CA ILE A 132 -11.80 12.42 -47.51
C ILE A 132 -11.00 11.97 -48.75
N ASN A 133 -10.42 10.77 -48.72
CA ASN A 133 -9.67 10.22 -49.86
C ASN A 133 -10.54 10.06 -51.11
N THR A 134 -11.80 9.64 -50.93
CA THR A 134 -12.76 9.48 -52.02
C THR A 134 -13.10 10.82 -52.65
N ASN A 135 -13.29 11.87 -51.84
CA ASN A 135 -13.54 13.23 -52.31
C ASN A 135 -12.35 13.80 -53.10
N ILE A 136 -11.13 13.60 -52.60
CA ILE A 136 -9.90 14.00 -53.29
C ILE A 136 -9.78 13.26 -54.63
N SER A 137 -9.95 11.94 -54.61
CA SER A 137 -9.82 11.09 -55.81
C SER A 137 -10.83 11.47 -56.89
N THR A 138 -12.09 11.72 -56.50
CA THR A 138 -13.15 12.16 -57.42
C THR A 138 -12.81 13.51 -58.04
N THR A 139 -12.38 14.47 -57.21
CA THR A 139 -11.99 15.82 -57.68
C THR A 139 -10.83 15.74 -58.68
N ILE A 140 -9.78 14.95 -58.37
CA ILE A 140 -8.65 14.76 -59.27
C ILE A 140 -9.08 14.09 -60.58
N HIS A 141 -9.92 13.07 -60.50
CA HIS A 141 -10.39 12.35 -61.68
C HIS A 141 -11.20 13.26 -62.61
N ASP A 142 -12.12 14.06 -62.08
CA ASP A 142 -12.89 15.04 -62.85
C ASP A 142 -11.98 16.08 -63.51
N ASN A 143 -10.97 16.57 -62.79
CA ASN A 143 -9.98 17.48 -63.35
C ASN A 143 -9.20 16.84 -64.49
N LEU A 144 -8.68 15.62 -64.31
CA LEU A 144 -7.93 14.89 -65.33
C LEU A 144 -8.79 14.62 -66.57
N ASN A 145 -10.05 14.24 -66.39
CA ASN A 145 -10.99 14.05 -67.50
C ASN A 145 -11.19 15.33 -68.29
N ASN A 146 -11.40 16.46 -67.61
CA ASN A 146 -11.53 17.77 -68.27
C ASN A 146 -10.23 18.17 -69.00
N ILE A 147 -9.07 17.98 -68.36
CA ILE A 147 -7.76 18.28 -68.96
C ILE A 147 -7.55 17.43 -70.23
N ASN A 148 -7.73 16.11 -70.13
CA ASN A 148 -7.54 15.20 -71.26
C ASN A 148 -8.49 15.53 -72.41
N LEU A 149 -9.77 15.83 -72.12
CA LEU A 149 -10.76 16.19 -73.12
C LEU A 149 -10.35 17.46 -73.88
N ILE A 150 -9.96 18.51 -73.16
CA ILE A 150 -9.55 19.80 -73.76
C ILE A 150 -8.23 19.63 -74.52
N THR A 151 -7.23 19.01 -73.91
CA THR A 151 -5.88 18.90 -74.49
C THR A 151 -5.91 18.07 -75.76
N ASN A 152 -6.61 16.92 -75.77
CA ASN A 152 -6.72 16.07 -76.95
C ASN A 152 -7.46 16.78 -78.09
N LYS A 153 -8.50 17.56 -77.78
CA LYS A 153 -9.30 18.26 -78.80
C LYS A 153 -8.48 19.34 -79.53
N TYR A 154 -7.61 20.05 -78.82
CA TYR A 154 -6.92 21.21 -79.35
C TYR A 154 -5.43 21.00 -79.68
N LYS A 155 -4.83 19.88 -79.26
CA LYS A 155 -3.39 19.58 -79.37
C LYS A 155 -2.75 19.97 -80.70
N ASN A 156 -3.39 19.64 -81.81
CA ASN A 156 -2.85 19.84 -83.16
C ASN A 156 -3.55 20.96 -83.94
N THR A 157 -4.69 21.45 -83.44
CA THR A 157 -5.57 22.37 -84.15
C THR A 157 -5.51 23.80 -83.61
N ILE A 158 -5.07 24.01 -82.36
CA ILE A 158 -5.19 25.31 -81.67
C ILE A 158 -4.61 26.49 -82.47
N ASN A 159 -3.45 26.32 -83.09
CA ASN A 159 -2.78 27.37 -83.88
C ASN A 159 -3.47 27.68 -85.21
N HIS A 160 -4.35 26.79 -85.68
CA HIS A 160 -5.09 26.93 -86.94
C HIS A 160 -6.52 27.46 -86.70
N ILE A 161 -6.95 27.62 -85.45
CA ILE A 161 -8.28 28.13 -85.12
C ILE A 161 -8.32 29.64 -85.32
N ASN A 162 -9.12 30.10 -86.28
CA ASN A 162 -9.47 31.50 -86.45
C ASN A 162 -10.89 31.75 -85.90
N ILE A 163 -10.98 32.37 -84.73
CA ILE A 163 -12.26 32.55 -84.03
C ILE A 163 -13.23 33.46 -84.78
N ASP A 164 -12.73 34.48 -85.49
CA ASP A 164 -13.55 35.42 -86.25
C ASP A 164 -14.24 34.71 -87.43
N GLN A 165 -13.51 33.81 -88.11
CA GLN A 165 -14.09 32.98 -89.17
C GLN A 165 -15.18 32.05 -88.63
N ILE A 166 -14.95 31.40 -87.47
CA ILE A 166 -15.94 30.49 -86.86
C ILE A 166 -17.20 31.27 -86.47
N ILE A 167 -17.07 32.44 -85.84
CA ILE A 167 -18.21 33.26 -85.42
C ILE A 167 -18.99 33.75 -86.65
N ASN A 168 -18.30 34.21 -87.70
CA ASN A 168 -18.94 34.70 -88.91
C ASN A 168 -19.66 33.60 -89.70
N ASN A 169 -19.10 32.40 -89.77
CA ASN A 169 -19.74 31.25 -90.42
C ASN A 169 -20.96 30.73 -89.64
N ASN A 170 -20.99 30.89 -88.32
CA ASN A 170 -22.10 30.39 -87.49
C ASN A 170 -23.40 31.16 -87.66
N LYS A 171 -23.36 32.41 -88.14
CA LYS A 171 -24.57 33.14 -88.53
C LYS A 171 -25.39 32.43 -89.62
N ASN A 172 -24.77 31.50 -90.37
CA ASN A 172 -25.41 30.85 -91.51
C ASN A 172 -25.78 29.37 -91.31
N ASN A 173 -25.30 28.67 -90.26
CA ASN A 173 -25.38 27.20 -90.21
C ASN A 173 -25.61 26.54 -88.83
N ASN A 174 -26.05 27.25 -87.78
CA ASN A 174 -26.31 26.68 -86.44
C ASN A 174 -25.14 25.87 -85.83
N ASN A 175 -23.91 26.14 -86.26
CA ASN A 175 -22.75 25.51 -85.67
C ASN A 175 -22.43 26.23 -84.34
N TYR A 176 -22.26 25.48 -83.24
CA TYR A 176 -22.01 26.03 -81.89
C TYR A 176 -20.53 25.92 -81.48
N GLN A 177 -19.63 25.71 -82.44
CA GLN A 177 -18.20 25.54 -82.20
C GLN A 177 -17.57 26.68 -81.38
N HIS A 178 -17.94 27.94 -81.63
CA HIS A 178 -17.43 29.06 -80.83
C HIS A 178 -17.85 28.95 -79.35
N ILE A 179 -19.10 28.53 -79.06
CA ILE A 179 -19.59 28.36 -77.68
C ILE A 179 -18.81 27.25 -76.97
N GLU A 180 -18.56 26.14 -77.65
CA GLU A 180 -17.79 25.04 -77.08
C GLU A 180 -16.34 25.46 -76.78
N ILE A 181 -15.70 26.21 -77.69
CA ILE A 181 -14.37 26.78 -77.44
C ILE A 181 -14.40 27.67 -76.21
N LEU A 182 -15.39 28.57 -76.08
CA LEU A 182 -15.52 29.45 -74.92
C LEU A 182 -15.75 28.66 -73.61
N LYS A 183 -16.54 27.57 -73.64
CA LYS A 183 -16.73 26.67 -72.50
C LYS A 183 -15.40 26.03 -72.08
N HIS A 184 -14.63 25.49 -73.01
CA HIS A 184 -13.32 24.90 -72.72
C HIS A 184 -12.30 25.94 -72.23
N CYS A 185 -12.32 27.16 -72.77
CA CYS A 185 -11.51 28.28 -72.25
C CYS A 185 -11.83 28.57 -70.79
N TYR A 186 -13.13 28.63 -70.45
CA TYR A 186 -13.56 28.86 -69.06
C TYR A 186 -13.17 27.71 -68.13
N GLN A 187 -13.40 26.45 -68.53
CA GLN A 187 -13.00 25.27 -67.76
C GLN A 187 -11.48 25.20 -67.54
N SER A 188 -10.69 25.48 -68.58
CA SER A 188 -9.23 25.56 -68.47
C SER A 188 -8.82 26.66 -67.48
N ARG A 189 -9.50 27.81 -67.53
CA ARG A 189 -9.22 28.90 -66.59
C ARG A 189 -9.47 28.49 -65.14
N LEU A 190 -10.54 27.75 -64.85
CA LEU A 190 -10.81 27.25 -63.50
C LEU A 190 -9.73 26.29 -62.98
N LEU A 191 -9.10 25.52 -63.87
CA LEU A 191 -8.06 24.55 -63.52
C LEU A 191 -6.68 25.20 -63.32
N ILE A 192 -6.37 26.25 -64.07
CA ILE A 192 -5.01 26.80 -64.17
C ILE A 192 -4.85 28.13 -63.43
N LYS A 193 -5.92 28.93 -63.31
CA LYS A 193 -5.81 30.30 -62.80
C LYS A 193 -5.52 30.30 -61.29
N ASP A 194 -4.51 31.07 -60.88
CA ASP A 194 -4.15 31.36 -59.49
C ASP A 194 -3.99 30.11 -58.59
N ASN A 195 -3.54 28.97 -59.16
CA ASN A 195 -3.42 27.68 -58.48
C ASN A 195 -4.70 27.23 -57.75
N GLN A 196 -5.88 27.69 -58.16
CA GLN A 196 -7.15 27.42 -57.45
C GLN A 196 -7.44 25.93 -57.26
N ASN A 197 -7.12 25.11 -58.27
CA ASN A 197 -7.30 23.68 -58.18
C ASN A 197 -6.36 23.04 -57.14
N GLU A 198 -5.09 23.41 -57.18
CA GLU A 198 -4.08 22.91 -56.24
C GLU A 198 -4.42 23.31 -54.81
N ASN A 199 -4.84 24.56 -54.60
CA ASN A 199 -5.30 25.05 -53.30
C ASN A 199 -6.52 24.25 -52.79
N LYS A 200 -7.51 23.99 -53.64
CA LYS A 200 -8.69 23.19 -53.26
C LYS A 200 -8.33 21.75 -52.88
N ILE A 201 -7.42 21.14 -53.61
CA ILE A 201 -6.90 19.79 -53.29
C ILE A 201 -6.16 19.83 -51.95
N GLN A 202 -5.31 20.84 -51.74
CA GLN A 202 -4.55 21.00 -50.50
C GLN A 202 -5.47 21.23 -49.30
N GLU A 203 -6.55 22.00 -49.46
CA GLU A 203 -7.58 22.15 -48.43
C GLU A 203 -8.24 20.83 -48.05
N LEU A 204 -8.52 19.95 -49.02
CA LEU A 204 -9.05 18.61 -48.74
C LEU A 204 -8.01 17.72 -48.05
N ILE A 205 -6.74 17.75 -48.49
CA ILE A 205 -5.65 17.00 -47.84
C ILE A 205 -5.50 17.42 -46.38
N ASN A 206 -5.63 18.72 -46.09
CA ASN A 206 -5.52 19.23 -44.73
C ASN A 206 -6.67 18.78 -43.81
N GLN A 207 -7.73 18.17 -44.33
CA GLN A 207 -8.83 17.62 -43.52
C GLN A 207 -8.54 16.23 -42.96
N TYR A 208 -7.50 15.53 -43.46
CA TYR A 208 -7.14 14.22 -42.94
C TYR A 208 -6.90 14.25 -41.43
N LYS A 209 -7.51 13.31 -40.71
CA LYS A 209 -7.30 13.15 -39.28
C LYS A 209 -6.06 12.31 -39.03
N ASN A 210 -5.04 12.92 -38.44
CA ASN A 210 -3.85 12.22 -37.98
C ASN A 210 -4.12 11.53 -36.64
N VAL A 211 -3.85 10.23 -36.56
CA VAL A 211 -4.17 9.40 -35.40
C VAL A 211 -2.89 8.98 -34.69
N ASN A 212 -2.73 9.43 -33.45
CA ASN A 212 -1.63 9.02 -32.57
C ASN A 212 -2.18 8.19 -31.41
N ILE A 213 -1.57 7.03 -31.16
CA ILE A 213 -1.92 6.15 -30.05
C ILE A 213 -0.92 6.37 -28.91
N VAL A 214 -1.42 6.74 -27.73
CA VAL A 214 -0.62 6.83 -26.50
C VAL A 214 -0.88 5.58 -25.67
N ASN A 215 0.17 4.81 -25.37
CA ASN A 215 0.08 3.60 -24.57
C ASN A 215 0.71 3.79 -23.19
N ASN A 216 -0.13 3.81 -22.14
CA ASN A 216 0.29 3.99 -20.75
C ASN A 216 0.30 2.67 -19.94
N CYS A 217 0.42 1.52 -20.61
CA CYS A 217 0.24 0.21 -19.97
C CYS A 217 1.19 -0.02 -18.77
N GLU A 218 2.43 0.47 -18.82
CA GLU A 218 3.38 0.31 -17.70
C GLU A 218 2.94 1.02 -16.42
N GLN A 219 2.40 2.25 -16.51
CA GLN A 219 1.85 2.93 -15.32
C GLN A 219 0.67 2.19 -14.73
N VAL A 220 -0.22 1.65 -15.58
CA VAL A 220 -1.42 0.93 -15.13
C VAL A 220 -1.04 -0.38 -14.43
N LYS A 221 -0.01 -1.09 -14.90
CA LYS A 221 0.45 -2.34 -14.28
C LYS A 221 0.85 -2.15 -12.81
N GLU A 222 1.55 -1.07 -12.49
CA GLU A 222 1.92 -0.79 -11.09
C GLU A 222 0.69 -0.50 -10.23
N SER A 223 -0.26 0.30 -10.73
CA SER A 223 -1.53 0.53 -10.02
C SER A 223 -2.34 -0.75 -9.79
N ILE A 224 -2.28 -1.74 -10.70
CA ILE A 224 -2.98 -3.02 -10.52
C ILE A 224 -2.38 -3.85 -9.37
N LYS A 225 -1.05 -3.78 -9.14
CA LYS A 225 -0.41 -4.52 -8.03
C LYS A 225 -0.86 -4.01 -6.67
N GLU A 226 -1.21 -2.73 -6.56
CA GLU A 226 -1.63 -2.08 -5.33
C GLU A 226 -3.11 -2.34 -4.96
N ILE A 227 -3.88 -3.03 -5.81
CA ILE A 227 -5.31 -3.30 -5.56
C ILE A 227 -5.50 -4.13 -4.27
N PHE A 228 -4.60 -5.09 -4.01
CA PHE A 228 -4.65 -5.92 -2.81
C PHE A 228 -3.28 -6.03 -2.15
N GLU A 229 -3.24 -5.69 -0.85
CA GLU A 229 -2.08 -5.91 0.00
C GLU A 229 -2.42 -6.99 1.04
N ILE A 230 -1.68 -8.11 1.03
CA ILE A 230 -1.85 -9.19 2.01
C ILE A 230 -0.85 -8.98 3.13
N SER A 231 -1.34 -8.61 4.32
CA SER A 231 -0.53 -8.46 5.52
C SER A 231 -0.82 -9.60 6.51
N ASN A 232 0.23 -10.29 6.98
CA ASN A 232 0.14 -11.27 8.04
C ASN A 232 0.59 -10.63 9.36
N SER A 233 -0.34 -10.32 10.25
CA SER A 233 -0.02 -9.82 11.58
C SER A 233 0.11 -11.01 12.55
N LEU A 234 1.33 -11.32 12.97
CA LEU A 234 1.57 -12.17 14.14
C LEU A 234 1.13 -11.39 15.40
N SER A 235 -0.18 -11.37 15.69
CA SER A 235 -0.72 -10.65 16.85
C SER A 235 -1.76 -11.49 17.59
N ILE A 236 -1.31 -12.54 18.28
CA ILE A 236 -1.88 -12.90 19.60
C ILE A 236 -1.11 -12.16 20.71
N THR A 237 -0.57 -10.97 20.41
CA THR A 237 -0.06 -10.15 21.50
C THR A 237 -1.26 -9.50 22.14
N ASN A 238 -1.58 -9.93 23.36
CA ASN A 238 -2.58 -9.44 24.31
C ASN A 238 -2.47 -7.92 24.63
N VAL A 239 -1.99 -7.09 23.72
CA VAL A 239 -1.99 -5.64 23.86
C VAL A 239 -3.39 -5.18 23.49
N LYS A 240 -4.26 -5.09 24.50
CA LYS A 240 -5.58 -4.51 24.36
C LYS A 240 -5.44 -3.07 23.86
N ASP A 241 -6.28 -2.68 22.91
CA ASP A 241 -6.39 -1.27 22.57
C ASP A 241 -6.88 -0.48 23.79
N PRO A 242 -6.38 0.74 24.00
CA PRO A 242 -6.87 1.56 25.10
C PRO A 242 -8.34 1.95 24.88
N LYS A 243 -9.04 2.20 25.99
CA LYS A 243 -10.38 2.81 26.01
C LYS A 243 -10.32 4.33 25.87
N ARG A 244 -9.31 4.96 26.48
CA ARG A 244 -9.15 6.41 26.47
C ARG A 244 -7.67 6.79 26.40
N VAL A 245 -7.36 7.77 25.56
CA VAL A 245 -6.02 8.36 25.46
C VAL A 245 -6.14 9.87 25.50
N THR A 246 -5.34 10.51 26.36
CA THR A 246 -5.27 11.98 26.44
C THR A 246 -3.83 12.44 26.36
N ALA A 247 -3.57 13.55 25.68
CA ALA A 247 -2.24 14.18 25.63
C ALA A 247 -2.37 15.70 25.52
N GLY A 248 -1.56 16.44 26.27
CA GLY A 248 -1.64 17.90 26.29
C GLY A 248 -2.99 18.44 26.80
N GLY A 249 -3.69 17.67 27.65
CA GLY A 249 -5.04 17.99 28.11
C GLY A 249 -6.17 17.72 27.11
N ASN A 250 -5.88 17.20 25.91
CA ASN A 250 -6.88 16.87 24.89
C ASN A 250 -7.09 15.36 24.77
N GLU A 251 -8.34 14.95 24.53
CA GLU A 251 -8.68 13.57 24.22
C GLU A 251 -8.31 13.23 22.77
N CYS A 252 -7.69 12.07 22.58
CA CYS A 252 -7.25 11.58 21.29
C CYS A 252 -8.28 10.61 20.71
N PHE A 253 -8.56 10.73 19.42
CA PHE A 253 -9.28 9.70 18.69
C PHE A 253 -8.40 8.45 18.58
N ILE A 254 -8.90 7.29 19.00
CA ILE A 254 -8.17 6.03 18.94
C ILE A 254 -8.37 5.42 17.55
N TYR A 255 -7.33 5.52 16.71
CA TYR A 255 -7.35 5.01 15.34
C TYR A 255 -7.04 3.52 15.33
N LYS A 256 -7.95 2.73 14.73
CA LYS A 256 -7.90 1.27 14.51
C LYS A 256 -8.14 0.99 13.02
N ASP A 257 -7.83 -0.22 12.54
CA ASP A 257 -7.99 -0.57 11.12
C ASP A 257 -9.42 -0.33 10.58
N ASP A 258 -10.46 -0.60 11.38
CA ASP A 258 -11.86 -0.41 10.99
C ASP A 258 -12.41 1.01 11.28
N SER A 259 -11.56 1.94 11.71
CA SER A 259 -11.97 3.29 12.12
C SER A 259 -11.75 4.32 11.01
N ILE A 260 -12.77 5.15 10.77
CA ILE A 260 -12.62 6.37 9.97
C ILE A 260 -12.41 7.53 10.93
N ILE A 261 -11.30 8.25 10.79
CA ILE A 261 -11.00 9.42 11.61
C ILE A 261 -11.96 10.55 11.19
N PRO A 262 -12.78 11.10 12.10
CA PRO A 262 -13.70 12.18 11.78
C PRO A 262 -12.98 13.41 11.20
N ASN A 263 -13.62 14.08 10.24
CA ASN A 263 -13.11 15.34 9.73
C ASN A 263 -13.06 16.39 10.86
N GLY A 264 -11.92 17.08 10.96
CA GLY A 264 -11.68 18.06 12.02
C GLY A 264 -11.00 17.49 13.28
N THR A 265 -10.78 16.18 13.37
CA THR A 265 -9.97 15.60 14.46
C THR A 265 -8.57 16.21 14.46
N THR A 266 -8.13 16.65 15.63
CA THR A 266 -6.82 17.30 15.84
C THR A 266 -5.81 16.41 16.58
N HIS A 267 -6.28 15.44 17.37
CA HIS A 267 -5.48 14.54 18.19
C HIS A 267 -5.83 13.08 17.88
N VAL A 268 -4.83 12.27 17.54
CA VAL A 268 -5.02 10.86 17.17
C VAL A 268 -4.03 9.99 17.93
N ALA A 269 -4.50 8.90 18.50
CA ALA A 269 -3.68 7.83 19.05
C ALA A 269 -3.82 6.59 18.15
N ILE A 270 -2.74 6.17 17.52
CA ILE A 270 -2.71 5.01 16.63
C ILE A 270 -2.54 3.76 17.48
N ALA A 271 -3.56 2.90 17.45
CA ALA A 271 -3.65 1.73 18.30
C ALA A 271 -2.68 0.62 17.88
N PRO A 272 -2.25 -0.26 18.82
CA PRO A 272 -1.44 -1.43 18.50
C PRO A 272 -2.15 -2.44 17.60
N SER A 273 -3.48 -2.41 17.55
CA SER A 273 -4.28 -3.23 16.64
C SER A 273 -4.16 -2.83 15.16
N VAL A 274 -3.72 -1.60 14.85
CA VAL A 274 -3.55 -1.12 13.47
C VAL A 274 -2.51 -1.95 12.74
N LYS A 275 -2.91 -2.53 11.59
CA LYS A 275 -2.05 -3.34 10.72
C LYS A 275 -1.54 -2.55 9.52
N THR A 276 -2.30 -1.56 9.05
CA THR A 276 -1.91 -0.71 7.90
C THR A 276 -2.25 0.76 8.14
N VAL A 277 -1.39 1.67 7.66
CA VAL A 277 -1.65 3.12 7.67
C VAL A 277 -1.58 3.61 6.22
N LYS A 278 -2.71 3.81 5.56
CA LYS A 278 -2.72 4.23 4.15
C LYS A 278 -2.39 5.72 4.02
N ILE A 279 -1.72 6.10 2.93
CA ILE A 279 -1.51 7.52 2.61
C ILE A 279 -2.87 8.22 2.53
N GLY A 280 -3.04 9.30 3.30
CA GLY A 280 -4.30 10.05 3.38
C GLY A 280 -5.35 9.48 4.34
N SER A 281 -5.11 8.35 5.03
CA SER A 281 -6.06 7.85 6.04
C SER A 281 -6.11 8.70 7.30
N ILE A 282 -5.04 9.45 7.58
CA ILE A 282 -4.97 10.43 8.65
C ILE A 282 -5.20 11.83 8.06
N PRO A 283 -6.32 12.51 8.42
CA PRO A 283 -6.67 13.80 7.85
C PRO A 283 -5.63 14.89 8.15
N THR A 284 -5.51 15.86 7.26
CA THR A 284 -4.61 17.02 7.41
C THR A 284 -5.03 18.00 8.53
N SER A 285 -6.20 17.78 9.15
CA SER A 285 -6.61 18.48 10.37
C SER A 285 -5.82 18.03 11.60
N VAL A 286 -5.24 16.82 11.59
CA VAL A 286 -4.52 16.24 12.72
C VAL A 286 -3.22 17.01 12.97
N LYS A 287 -3.01 17.41 14.24
CA LYS A 287 -1.86 18.16 14.74
C LYS A 287 -1.02 17.36 15.72
N CYS A 288 -1.64 16.44 16.47
CA CYS A 288 -0.99 15.61 17.46
C CYS A 288 -1.22 14.14 17.14
N VAL A 289 -0.14 13.36 17.06
CA VAL A 289 -0.19 11.92 16.86
C VAL A 289 0.57 11.20 17.97
N ILE A 290 -0.03 10.13 18.48
CA ILE A 290 0.61 9.22 19.44
C ILE A 290 0.68 7.84 18.78
N LEU A 291 1.89 7.33 18.59
CA LEU A 291 2.12 5.92 18.24
C LEU A 291 2.15 5.12 19.55
N LEU A 292 1.09 4.37 19.83
CA LEU A 292 0.95 3.65 21.10
C LEU A 292 1.90 2.45 21.19
N ASP A 293 2.16 2.02 22.42
CA ASP A 293 2.97 0.84 22.72
C ASP A 293 2.45 -0.39 21.96
N GLY A 294 3.37 -1.13 21.32
CA GLY A 294 3.04 -2.30 20.52
C GLY A 294 2.67 -2.01 19.07
N PHE A 295 2.55 -0.74 18.65
CA PHE A 295 2.35 -0.38 17.24
C PHE A 295 3.42 -1.03 16.34
N ASN A 296 2.96 -1.80 15.34
CA ASN A 296 3.78 -2.74 14.59
C ASN A 296 3.77 -2.51 13.07
N VAL A 297 3.48 -1.28 12.63
CA VAL A 297 3.51 -0.91 11.21
C VAL A 297 4.81 -0.16 10.91
N LYS A 298 5.46 -0.53 9.81
CA LYS A 298 6.65 0.19 9.31
C LYS A 298 6.18 1.45 8.60
N LEU A 299 6.36 2.61 9.24
CA LEU A 299 6.00 3.90 8.64
C LEU A 299 6.97 4.28 7.52
N THR A 300 6.42 4.73 6.38
CA THR A 300 7.15 5.29 5.24
C THR A 300 6.72 6.74 4.99
N GLU A 301 7.43 7.41 4.08
CA GLU A 301 7.14 8.79 3.71
C GLU A 301 5.69 8.96 3.23
N GLY A 302 5.02 10.03 3.69
CA GLY A 302 3.66 10.37 3.30
C GLY A 302 2.53 9.68 4.06
N MET A 303 2.81 8.62 4.85
CA MET A 303 1.79 7.95 5.68
C MET A 303 1.24 8.84 6.79
N LEU A 304 2.11 9.65 7.39
CA LEU A 304 1.72 10.65 8.39
C LEU A 304 1.62 12.04 7.71
N PRO A 305 0.53 12.81 7.93
CA PRO A 305 0.36 14.10 7.26
C PRO A 305 1.36 15.15 7.74
N GLN A 306 1.77 16.05 6.85
CA GLN A 306 2.70 17.15 7.14
C GLN A 306 2.14 18.19 8.13
N SER A 307 0.86 18.09 8.49
CA SER A 307 0.19 18.97 9.46
C SER A 307 0.56 18.69 10.92
N ILE A 308 1.16 17.54 11.22
CA ILE A 308 1.50 17.11 12.58
C ILE A 308 2.59 18.01 13.14
N THR A 309 2.35 18.58 14.32
CA THR A 309 3.31 19.41 15.06
C THR A 309 3.85 18.70 16.30
N HIS A 310 3.10 17.76 16.87
CA HIS A 310 3.48 16.98 18.05
C HIS A 310 3.39 15.48 17.73
N LEU A 311 4.50 14.76 17.90
CA LEU A 311 4.56 13.31 17.70
C LEU A 311 5.07 12.63 18.97
N PHE A 312 4.26 11.74 19.52
CA PHE A 312 4.60 10.89 20.66
C PHE A 312 4.83 9.46 20.17
N VAL A 313 5.91 8.84 20.61
CA VAL A 313 6.32 7.51 20.16
C VAL A 313 6.52 6.60 21.37
N GLY A 314 5.62 5.65 21.53
CA GLY A 314 5.67 4.58 22.53
C GLY A 314 6.69 3.49 22.20
N ALA A 315 6.59 2.36 22.89
CA ALA A 315 7.33 1.12 22.64
C ALA A 315 6.87 0.44 21.33
N ILE A 316 7.11 1.10 20.20
CA ILE A 316 6.77 0.60 18.86
C ILE A 316 7.68 -0.58 18.47
N ARG A 317 7.24 -1.44 17.55
CA ARG A 317 7.94 -2.71 17.19
C ARG A 317 8.76 -2.63 15.90
N LYS A 318 8.53 -1.63 15.06
CA LYS A 318 9.28 -1.39 13.81
C LYS A 318 10.09 -0.09 13.91
N PRO A 319 11.26 0.00 13.25
CA PRO A 319 12.09 1.20 13.30
C PRO A 319 11.45 2.37 12.57
N LEU A 320 11.58 3.55 13.16
CA LEU A 320 11.34 4.81 12.46
C LEU A 320 12.46 5.04 11.45
N LEU A 321 12.09 5.31 10.22
CA LEU A 321 13.02 5.64 9.13
C LEU A 321 13.16 7.15 9.01
N LYS A 322 14.24 7.62 8.38
CA LYS A 322 14.52 9.04 8.15
C LYS A 322 13.30 9.83 7.63
N SER A 323 12.59 9.29 6.65
CA SER A 323 11.45 9.95 6.01
C SER A 323 10.08 9.59 6.61
N SER A 324 10.04 8.78 7.68
CA SER A 324 8.77 8.38 8.30
C SER A 324 8.20 9.42 9.26
N ILE A 325 9.03 10.36 9.73
CA ILE A 325 8.59 11.48 10.57
C ILE A 325 8.39 12.71 9.66
N PRO A 326 7.18 13.31 9.59
CA PRO A 326 6.93 14.46 8.75
C PRO A 326 7.79 15.68 9.12
N ASN A 327 8.17 16.48 8.11
CA ASN A 327 8.93 17.73 8.31
C ASN A 327 8.13 18.83 9.03
N GLY A 328 6.83 18.62 9.26
CA GLY A 328 6.00 19.51 10.08
C GLY A 328 6.21 19.34 11.59
N VAL A 329 6.80 18.22 12.04
CA VAL A 329 6.92 17.91 13.47
C VAL A 329 7.88 18.91 14.13
N LEU A 330 7.38 19.58 15.18
CA LEU A 330 8.13 20.54 15.99
C LEU A 330 8.56 19.93 17.32
N ASN A 331 7.71 19.09 17.93
CA ASN A 331 7.96 18.47 19.22
C ASN A 331 7.87 16.95 19.07
N LEU A 332 8.98 16.26 19.33
CA LEU A 332 9.07 14.81 19.26
C LEU A 332 9.32 14.23 20.66
N PHE A 333 8.48 13.29 21.07
CA PHE A 333 8.50 12.69 22.39
C PHE A 333 8.72 11.18 22.26
N PHE A 334 9.88 10.68 22.69
CA PHE A 334 10.09 9.25 22.87
C PHE A 334 9.69 8.86 24.28
N LEU A 335 8.60 8.11 24.38
CA LEU A 335 7.97 7.70 25.64
C LEU A 335 8.73 6.55 26.29
N ASP A 336 8.29 6.18 27.49
CA ASP A 336 8.83 5.04 28.22
C ASP A 336 8.71 3.75 27.38
N GLY A 337 9.71 2.88 27.48
CA GLY A 337 9.78 1.63 26.71
C GLY A 337 10.25 1.76 25.25
N PHE A 338 10.37 2.97 24.67
CA PHE A 338 10.99 3.12 23.35
C PHE A 338 12.48 2.75 23.44
N ASN A 339 12.86 1.67 22.74
CA ASN A 339 14.16 1.01 22.84
C ASN A 339 14.89 0.85 21.49
N GLN A 340 14.45 1.58 20.46
CA GLN A 340 15.02 1.47 19.11
C GLN A 340 16.08 2.53 18.85
N ALA A 341 17.05 2.20 17.99
CA ALA A 341 18.07 3.17 17.57
C ALA A 341 17.43 4.29 16.74
N ILE A 342 17.72 5.54 17.10
CA ILE A 342 17.27 6.72 16.37
C ILE A 342 18.40 7.13 15.41
N SER A 343 18.21 6.92 14.10
CA SER A 343 19.24 7.24 13.11
C SER A 343 19.22 8.71 12.69
N GLU A 344 18.04 9.33 12.59
CA GLU A 344 17.90 10.72 12.14
C GLU A 344 16.57 11.32 12.62
N ILE A 345 16.57 12.61 12.99
CA ILE A 345 15.37 13.39 13.34
C ILE A 345 15.25 14.54 12.33
N PRO A 346 14.02 14.88 11.85
CA PRO A 346 13.83 16.02 10.97
C PRO A 346 14.38 17.32 11.57
N GLN A 347 15.01 18.14 10.72
CA GLN A 347 15.57 19.43 11.14
C GLN A 347 14.51 20.41 11.66
N SER A 348 13.22 20.16 11.39
CA SER A 348 12.09 20.94 11.90
C SER A 348 11.90 20.79 13.41
N VAL A 349 12.26 19.64 13.99
CA VAL A 349 12.07 19.36 15.41
C VAL A 349 12.86 20.39 16.22
N LYS A 350 12.18 21.10 17.11
CA LYS A 350 12.71 22.12 18.01
C LYS A 350 13.00 21.54 19.38
N GLU A 351 12.10 20.68 19.86
CA GLU A 351 12.17 20.06 21.17
C GLU A 351 12.09 18.54 21.04
N LEU A 352 13.08 17.85 21.63
CA LEU A 352 13.11 16.41 21.72
C LEU A 352 12.98 16.02 23.20
N LEU A 353 11.92 15.32 23.59
CA LEU A 353 11.77 14.77 24.94
C LEU A 353 12.10 13.28 24.95
N LEU A 354 12.87 12.85 25.96
CA LEU A 354 13.24 11.46 26.18
C LEU A 354 12.82 11.00 27.58
N PHE A 355 12.19 9.82 27.69
CA PHE A 355 11.77 9.24 28.97
C PHE A 355 12.84 8.40 29.67
N ASP A 356 13.17 7.21 29.17
CA ASP A 356 14.35 6.43 29.59
C ASP A 356 14.95 5.69 28.38
N THR A 357 14.94 6.36 27.23
CA THR A 357 15.41 5.83 25.95
C THR A 357 16.93 5.99 25.79
N PRO A 358 17.69 4.93 25.42
CA PRO A 358 19.11 5.06 25.12
C PRO A 358 19.39 5.93 23.90
N LEU A 359 20.19 6.98 24.07
CA LEU A 359 20.78 7.72 22.96
C LEU A 359 22.24 7.28 22.74
N THR A 360 22.47 6.41 21.76
CA THR A 360 23.82 6.09 21.30
C THR A 360 24.12 6.82 19.99
N LYS A 361 25.09 7.75 20.02
CA LYS A 361 25.63 8.50 18.85
C LYS A 361 24.58 9.29 18.06
N PHE A 362 24.06 10.35 18.68
CA PHE A 362 22.93 11.10 18.15
C PHE A 362 23.33 12.49 17.60
N PRO A 363 23.27 12.75 16.27
CA PRO A 363 23.63 14.03 15.67
C PRO A 363 22.44 15.00 15.64
N TYR A 364 21.89 15.36 16.79
CA TYR A 364 20.90 16.42 16.93
C TYR A 364 21.51 17.56 17.73
N SER A 365 21.38 18.80 17.25
CA SER A 365 22.12 19.95 17.78
C SER A 365 21.26 20.94 18.58
N LYS A 366 19.98 20.63 18.79
CA LYS A 366 19.02 21.49 19.49
C LYS A 366 18.73 20.98 20.91
N ASN A 367 17.70 21.53 21.55
CA ASN A 367 17.38 21.23 22.94
C ASN A 367 16.83 19.81 23.08
N ILE A 368 17.48 19.05 23.96
CA ILE A 368 17.02 17.74 24.41
C ILE A 368 16.49 17.93 25.83
N PHE A 369 15.28 17.48 26.05
CA PHE A 369 14.66 17.42 27.35
C PHE A 369 14.63 15.97 27.81
N ARG A 370 14.90 15.74 29.09
CA ARG A 370 14.79 14.41 29.71
C ARG A 370 13.73 14.43 30.80
N SER A 371 12.92 13.39 30.86
CA SER A 371 12.01 13.16 31.99
C SER A 371 12.79 13.08 33.29
N THR A 372 12.15 13.43 34.40
CA THR A 372 12.71 13.23 35.75
C THR A 372 13.00 11.75 36.06
N LYS A 373 12.36 10.83 35.31
CA LYS A 373 12.59 9.38 35.39
C LYS A 373 13.76 8.87 34.52
N TYR A 374 14.39 9.73 33.70
CA TYR A 374 15.47 9.34 32.80
C TYR A 374 16.74 8.97 33.58
N LYS A 375 17.22 7.73 33.47
CA LYS A 375 18.34 7.22 34.28
C LYS A 375 19.66 7.18 33.52
N GLN A 376 19.63 7.25 32.20
CA GLN A 376 20.82 7.08 31.37
C GLN A 376 21.66 8.36 31.27
N GLN A 377 22.94 8.24 30.93
CA GLN A 377 23.84 9.37 30.77
C GLN A 377 23.76 9.91 29.34
N ILE A 378 23.40 11.19 29.16
CA ILE A 378 23.40 11.86 27.86
C ILE A 378 24.60 12.80 27.78
N THR A 379 25.52 12.54 26.84
CA THR A 379 26.61 13.44 26.50
C THR A 379 26.20 14.38 25.36
N HIS A 380 25.44 15.43 25.69
CA HIS A 380 25.01 16.47 24.74
C HIS A 380 24.99 17.86 25.42
N PRO A 381 25.45 18.95 24.77
CA PRO A 381 25.63 20.26 25.42
C PRO A 381 24.31 20.98 25.78
N ARG A 382 23.17 20.59 25.20
CA ARG A 382 21.86 21.21 25.44
C ARG A 382 20.86 20.19 25.97
N VAL A 383 21.11 19.68 27.17
CA VAL A 383 20.22 18.74 27.87
C VAL A 383 19.61 19.42 29.08
N TYR A 384 18.28 19.45 29.15
CA TYR A 384 17.51 20.05 30.23
C TYR A 384 16.62 19.00 30.88
N THR A 385 16.37 19.11 32.18
CA THR A 385 15.34 18.30 32.83
C THR A 385 13.98 18.91 32.52
N TRP A 386 13.04 18.09 32.03
CA TRP A 386 11.67 18.51 31.78
C TRP A 386 10.91 18.56 33.11
N ASP A 387 10.45 19.75 33.49
CA ASP A 387 9.57 19.89 34.65
C ASP A 387 8.16 19.43 34.28
N THR A 388 7.66 18.43 34.99
CA THR A 388 6.35 17.77 34.81
C THR A 388 5.14 18.68 35.01
N ALA A 389 5.35 19.97 35.33
CA ALA A 389 4.27 20.95 35.47
C ALA A 389 3.48 21.20 34.17
N TYR A 390 3.97 20.79 32.99
CA TYR A 390 3.25 20.90 31.71
C TYR A 390 2.74 19.53 31.21
N TYR A 391 1.41 19.41 31.15
CA TYR A 391 0.52 18.26 30.89
C TYR A 391 0.70 17.45 29.58
N TRP A 392 1.92 17.30 29.05
CA TRP A 392 2.15 16.69 27.74
C TRP A 392 2.41 15.18 27.77
N GLU A 393 2.64 14.57 28.94
CA GLU A 393 2.73 13.10 29.04
C GLU A 393 1.37 12.46 28.68
N PRO A 394 1.33 11.59 27.66
CA PRO A 394 0.10 10.89 27.31
C PRO A 394 -0.39 10.03 28.47
N LYS A 395 -1.66 10.17 28.84
CA LYS A 395 -2.33 9.27 29.79
C LYS A 395 -3.18 8.28 29.01
N ILE A 396 -2.93 6.99 29.23
CA ILE A 396 -3.54 5.87 28.52
C ILE A 396 -4.32 5.03 29.54
N GLU A 397 -5.59 4.76 29.24
CA GLU A 397 -6.49 3.92 30.04
C GLU A 397 -6.96 2.72 29.22
N PHE A 398 -6.77 1.51 29.75
CA PHE A 398 -7.08 0.24 29.07
C PHE A 398 -8.41 -0.40 29.50
#